data_AF-A0A6L6F800-F1
#
_entry.id   AF-A0A6L6F800-F1
#
_cell.length_a   1.000
_cell.length_b   1.000
_cell.length_c   1.000
_cell.angle_alpha   90.00
_cell.angle_beta   90.00
_cell.angle_gamma   90.00
#
_symmetry.space_group_name_H-M   'P 1'
#
loop_
_entity.id
_entity.type
_entity.pdbx_description
1 polymer ?
#
loop_
_entity_poly.entity_id
_entity_poly.type
_entity_poly.pdbx_seq_one_letter_code
_entity_poly.pdbx_strand_id
1 'polypeptide(L)'
;MSQNPSINLIDEDEIIEIAYDLFLEGAMDNLEPADQVIFALQFEECGAAEIVPFSQDWHILATQGLPLAQMSEVVIGLAKSPEDEIDDIFARILISRNPKHPFQHIEWKQ
;
A
#
# COMPACT_ATOMS: atom_id res chain seq x y z
N MET A 1 7.60 23.59 29.22
CA MET A 1 7.97 23.29 27.82
C MET A 1 7.03 22.20 27.36
N SER A 2 6.29 22.49 26.30
CA SER A 2 5.14 21.73 25.81
C SER A 2 5.55 20.29 25.53
N GLN A 3 4.77 19.34 26.06
CA GLN A 3 4.88 17.95 25.64
C GLN A 3 4.50 17.90 24.16
N ASN A 4 5.47 17.66 23.28
CA ASN A 4 5.16 17.13 21.96
C ASN A 4 4.41 15.83 22.23
N PRO A 5 3.15 15.66 21.80
CA PRO A 5 2.63 14.31 21.71
C PRO A 5 3.50 13.66 20.65
N SER A 6 4.38 12.75 21.06
CA SER A 6 5.02 11.81 20.15
C SER A 6 3.86 11.10 19.47
N ILE A 7 3.46 11.57 18.28
CA ILE A 7 2.53 10.84 17.45
C ILE A 7 3.31 9.58 17.12
N ASN A 8 2.96 8.49 17.79
CA ASN A 8 3.48 7.18 17.50
C ASN A 8 2.81 6.80 16.17
N LEU A 9 3.43 7.26 15.09
CA LEU A 9 3.03 6.90 13.74
C LEU A 9 3.31 5.42 13.58
N ILE A 10 2.41 4.73 12.90
CA ILE A 10 2.59 3.33 12.54
C ILE A 10 3.91 3.22 11.77
N ASP A 11 4.73 2.24 12.17
CA ASP A 11 6.01 1.95 11.52
C ASP A 11 5.77 1.43 10.10
N GLU A 12 6.81 1.51 9.27
CA GLU A 12 6.72 1.14 7.86
C GLU A 12 6.40 -0.36 7.69
N ASP A 13 7.02 -1.22 8.49
CA ASP A 13 6.72 -2.65 8.52
C ASP A 13 5.25 -2.92 8.88
N GLU A 14 4.70 -2.27 9.90
CA GLU A 14 3.29 -2.43 10.27
C GLU A 14 2.35 -1.93 9.16
N ILE A 15 2.70 -0.85 8.46
CA ILE A 15 1.94 -0.37 7.32
C ILE A 15 1.93 -1.41 6.19
N ILE A 16 3.07 -2.06 5.92
CA ILE A 16 3.16 -3.11 4.91
C ILE A 16 2.29 -4.30 5.32
N GLU A 17 2.33 -4.73 6.58
CA GLU A 17 1.49 -5.82 7.07
C GLU A 17 -0.01 -5.50 6.91
N ILE A 18 -0.45 -4.29 7.27
CA ILE A 18 -1.83 -3.84 7.10
C ILE A 18 -2.22 -3.83 5.61
N ALA A 19 -1.36 -3.29 4.75
CA ALA A 19 -1.61 -3.26 3.31
C ALA A 19 -1.75 -4.68 2.73
N TYR A 20 -0.91 -5.60 3.21
CA TYR A 20 -0.93 -6.99 2.78
C TYR A 20 -2.23 -7.68 3.17
N ASP A 21 -2.68 -7.51 4.42
CA ASP A 21 -3.95 -8.08 4.91
C ASP A 21 -5.14 -7.55 4.10
N LEU A 22 -5.22 -6.22 3.93
CA LEU A 22 -6.26 -5.55 3.13
C LEU A 22 -6.29 -6.03 1.67
N PHE A 23 -5.11 -6.26 1.07
CA PHE A 23 -5.01 -6.79 -0.27
C PHE A 23 -5.53 -8.22 -0.34
N LEU A 24 -5.12 -9.10 0.57
CA LEU A 24 -5.57 -10.49 0.58
C LEU A 24 -7.10 -10.60 0.74
N GLU A 25 -7.70 -9.74 1.57
CA GLU A 25 -9.16 -9.68 1.75
C GLU A 25 -9.90 -9.26 0.46
N GLY A 26 -9.35 -8.33 -0.31
CA GLY A 26 -10.00 -7.76 -1.50
C GLY A 26 -9.59 -8.37 -2.84
N ALA A 27 -8.45 -9.03 -2.93
CA ALA A 27 -7.83 -9.41 -4.20
C ALA A 27 -8.71 -10.34 -5.04
N MET A 28 -9.30 -11.35 -4.40
CA MET A 28 -10.15 -12.33 -5.09
C MET A 28 -11.49 -11.75 -5.58
N ASP A 29 -11.92 -10.61 -5.05
CA ASP A 29 -13.18 -9.96 -5.40
C ASP A 29 -12.99 -8.80 -6.40
N ASN A 30 -11.85 -8.11 -6.34
CA ASN A 30 -11.60 -6.88 -7.11
C ASN A 30 -10.64 -7.06 -8.29
N LEU A 31 -9.72 -8.03 -8.25
CA LEU A 31 -8.81 -8.28 -9.38
C LEU A 31 -9.56 -8.91 -10.56
N GLU A 32 -9.07 -8.65 -11.76
CA GLU A 32 -9.54 -9.33 -12.96
C GLU A 32 -9.27 -10.85 -12.88
N PRO A 33 -10.09 -11.69 -13.53
CA PRO A 33 -9.94 -13.15 -13.46
C PRO A 33 -8.56 -13.64 -13.93
N ALA A 34 -7.88 -12.91 -14.81
CA ALA A 34 -6.52 -13.23 -15.22
C ALA A 34 -5.53 -12.98 -14.07
N ASP A 35 -5.58 -11.80 -13.44
CA ASP A 35 -4.72 -11.44 -12.32
C ASP A 35 -5.01 -12.28 -11.08
N GLN A 36 -6.26 -12.68 -10.82
CA GLN A 36 -6.61 -13.62 -9.74
C GLN A 36 -5.88 -14.96 -9.88
N VAL A 37 -5.79 -15.49 -11.11
CA VAL A 37 -5.08 -16.75 -11.38
C VAL A 37 -3.57 -16.57 -11.21
N ILE A 38 -3.02 -15.46 -11.72
CA ILE A 38 -1.60 -15.14 -11.58
C ILE A 38 -1.23 -14.97 -10.11
N PHE A 39 -2.04 -14.22 -9.36
CA PHE A 39 -1.93 -14.05 -7.92
C PHE A 39 -1.94 -15.41 -7.21
N ALA A 40 -2.94 -16.25 -7.44
CA ALA A 40 -3.03 -17.56 -6.78
C ALA A 40 -1.87 -18.51 -7.09
N LEU A 41 -1.20 -18.35 -8.24
CA LEU A 41 -0.11 -19.22 -8.69
C LEU A 41 1.29 -18.72 -8.32
N GLN A 42 1.52 -17.40 -8.36
CA GLN A 42 2.86 -16.82 -8.26
C GLN A 42 3.06 -15.93 -7.02
N PHE A 43 1.99 -15.51 -6.36
CA PHE A 43 2.11 -14.53 -5.26
C PHE A 43 2.81 -15.10 -4.03
N GLU A 44 2.72 -16.41 -3.77
CA GLU A 44 3.42 -17.02 -2.63
C GLU A 44 4.96 -16.97 -2.79
N GLU A 45 5.46 -17.05 -4.03
CA GLU A 45 6.91 -17.08 -4.31
C GLU A 45 7.47 -15.72 -4.77
N CYS A 46 6.69 -14.97 -5.55
CA CYS A 46 7.11 -13.72 -6.19
C CYS A 46 6.33 -12.49 -5.71
N GLY A 47 5.35 -12.67 -4.81
CA GLY A 47 4.57 -11.58 -4.24
C GLY A 47 5.44 -10.71 -3.35
N ALA A 48 5.40 -9.41 -3.60
CA ALA A 48 6.09 -8.42 -2.80
C ALA A 48 5.18 -7.23 -2.52
N ALA A 49 5.42 -6.59 -1.38
CA ALA A 49 4.79 -5.34 -0.98
C ALA A 49 5.87 -4.34 -0.62
N GLU A 50 5.83 -3.16 -1.24
CA GLU A 50 6.86 -2.14 -1.06
C GLU A 50 6.22 -0.77 -0.86
N ILE A 51 6.80 0.03 0.04
CA ILE A 51 6.41 1.43 0.21
C ILE A 51 7.08 2.24 -0.88
N VAL A 52 6.25 2.89 -1.70
CA VAL A 52 6.72 3.74 -2.80
C VAL A 52 6.53 5.21 -2.45
N PRO A 53 7.34 6.11 -3.04
CA PRO A 53 7.05 7.54 -2.96
C PRO A 53 5.71 7.85 -3.61
N PHE A 54 4.99 8.81 -3.02
CA PHE A 54 3.67 9.20 -3.49
C PHE A 54 3.65 9.55 -4.98
N SER A 55 2.70 8.96 -5.69
CA SER A 55 2.39 9.35 -7.07
C SER A 55 2.05 10.84 -7.19
N GLN A 56 2.20 11.40 -8.40
CA GLN A 56 1.99 12.84 -8.62
C GLN A 56 0.55 13.28 -8.33
N ASP A 57 -0.42 12.40 -8.54
CA ASP A 57 -1.84 12.60 -8.18
C ASP A 57 -2.05 12.86 -6.68
N TRP A 58 -1.37 12.10 -5.83
CA TRP A 58 -1.41 12.32 -4.37
C TRP A 58 -0.78 13.63 -3.98
N HIS A 59 0.32 14.03 -4.63
CA HIS A 59 0.93 15.34 -4.40
C HIS A 59 -0.04 16.48 -4.75
N ILE A 60 -0.85 16.34 -5.80
CA ILE A 60 -1.89 17.32 -6.13
C ILE A 60 -2.94 17.37 -5.02
N LEU A 61 -3.40 16.23 -4.50
CA LEU A 61 -4.33 16.17 -3.37
C LEU A 61 -3.72 16.75 -2.07
N ALA A 62 -2.40 16.59 -1.86
CA ALA A 62 -1.68 17.19 -0.74
C ALA A 62 -1.78 18.72 -0.75
N THR A 63 -1.69 19.33 -1.94
CA THR A 63 -1.87 20.79 -2.07
C THR A 63 -3.30 21.25 -1.74
N GLN A 64 -4.28 20.33 -1.75
CA GLN A 64 -5.67 20.57 -1.37
C GLN A 64 -5.93 20.32 0.13
N GLY A 65 -4.90 19.93 0.91
CA GLY A 65 -4.98 19.73 2.35
C GLY A 65 -4.87 18.27 2.81
N LEU A 66 -4.54 17.33 1.92
CA LEU A 66 -4.29 15.93 2.31
C LEU A 66 -2.95 15.82 3.09
N PRO A 67 -2.93 15.27 4.31
CA PRO A 67 -1.72 15.23 5.13
C PRO A 67 -0.80 14.06 4.75
N LEU A 68 -0.17 14.11 3.57
CA LEU A 68 0.74 13.07 3.07
C LEU A 68 1.89 12.74 4.02
N ALA A 69 2.32 13.70 4.85
CA ALA A 69 3.35 13.48 5.87
C ALA A 69 2.97 12.42 6.92
N GLN A 70 1.69 12.07 7.02
CA GLN A 70 1.15 11.04 7.91
C GLN A 70 0.55 9.87 7.12
N MET A 71 0.89 9.73 5.84
CA MET A 71 0.43 8.66 4.98
C MET A 71 1.64 7.85 4.48
N SER A 72 1.34 6.69 3.93
CA SER A 72 2.28 5.84 3.19
C SER A 72 1.53 5.20 2.04
N GLU A 73 2.13 5.23 0.85
CA GLU A 73 1.63 4.48 -0.31
C GLU A 73 2.40 3.17 -0.40
N VAL A 74 1.68 2.06 -0.32
CA VAL A 74 2.21 0.69 -0.47
C VAL A 74 1.73 0.15 -1.80
N VAL A 75 2.62 -0.43 -2.59
CA VAL A 75 2.24 -1.17 -3.80
C VAL A 75 2.44 -2.64 -3.54
N ILE A 76 1.48 -3.44 -4.02
CA ILE A 76 1.50 -4.89 -3.89
C ILE A 76 1.41 -5.48 -5.29
N GLY A 77 2.30 -6.42 -5.58
CA GLY A 77 2.45 -6.96 -6.92
C GLY A 77 3.43 -8.13 -6.99
N LEU A 78 3.86 -8.44 -8.20
CA LEU A 78 4.89 -9.45 -8.48
C LEU A 78 6.20 -8.80 -8.89
N ALA A 79 7.27 -9.23 -8.25
CA ALA A 79 8.63 -8.96 -8.68
C ALA A 79 9.15 -10.13 -9.54
N LYS A 80 10.10 -9.85 -10.44
CA LYS A 80 10.77 -10.91 -11.23
C LYS A 80 11.59 -11.85 -10.35
N SER A 81 12.03 -11.36 -9.20
CA SER A 81 12.81 -12.07 -8.19
C SER A 81 12.61 -11.37 -6.84
N PRO A 82 12.80 -12.05 -5.70
CA PRO A 82 12.58 -11.46 -4.38
C PRO A 82 13.50 -10.25 -4.06
N GLU A 83 14.53 -10.04 -4.89
CA GLU A 83 15.50 -8.95 -4.77
C GLU A 83 15.25 -7.83 -5.80
N ASP A 84 14.29 -8.02 -6.70
CA ASP A 84 13.99 -7.12 -7.81
C ASP A 84 12.77 -6.24 -7.49
N GLU A 85 12.62 -5.13 -8.20
CA GLU A 85 11.47 -4.23 -8.02
C GLU A 85 10.17 -4.89 -8.52
N ILE A 86 9.04 -4.44 -7.97
CA ILE A 86 7.71 -4.90 -8.40
C ILE A 86 7.45 -4.40 -9.83
N ASP A 87 7.49 -5.31 -10.80
CA ASP A 87 7.28 -5.02 -12.22
C ASP A 87 5.80 -5.07 -12.60
N ASP A 88 5.04 -5.94 -11.93
CA ASP A 88 3.59 -6.09 -12.15
C ASP A 88 2.83 -5.73 -10.87
N ILE A 89 2.23 -4.53 -10.83
CA ILE A 89 1.50 -4.02 -9.67
C ILE A 89 0.04 -4.46 -9.76
N PHE A 90 -0.43 -5.23 -8.77
CA PHE A 90 -1.83 -5.64 -8.65
C PHE A 90 -2.69 -4.60 -7.95
N ALA A 91 -2.15 -3.96 -6.92
CA ALA A 91 -2.88 -2.95 -6.16
C ALA A 91 -1.94 -1.89 -5.57
N ARG A 92 -2.47 -0.69 -5.39
CA ARG A 92 -1.83 0.41 -4.68
C ARG A 92 -2.68 0.83 -3.51
N ILE A 93 -2.09 0.92 -2.34
CA ILE A 93 -2.80 1.05 -1.08
C ILE A 93 -2.25 2.26 -0.34
N LEU A 94 -3.08 3.27 -0.17
CA LEU A 94 -2.75 4.47 0.59
C LEU A 94 -3.26 4.32 2.02
N ILE A 95 -2.35 4.24 2.99
CA ILE A 95 -2.67 4.04 4.41
C ILE A 95 -2.20 5.24 5.21
N SER A 96 -3.04 5.71 6.15
CA SER A 96 -2.59 6.70 7.13
C SER A 96 -1.80 6.02 8.25
N ARG A 97 -0.59 6.52 8.48
CA ARG A 97 0.25 6.18 9.62
C ARG A 97 -0.29 6.72 10.94
N ASN A 98 -1.36 7.52 10.93
CA ASN A 98 -1.92 8.07 12.15
C ASN A 98 -3.03 7.15 12.70
N PRO A 99 -2.82 6.46 13.84
CA PRO A 99 -3.83 5.56 14.40
C PRO A 99 -5.11 6.28 14.87
N LYS A 100 -5.06 7.61 15.07
CA LYS A 100 -6.25 8.41 15.41
C LYS A 100 -7.13 8.74 14.21
N HIS A 101 -6.56 8.65 13.01
CA HIS A 101 -7.24 8.95 11.75
C HIS A 101 -6.99 7.80 10.77
N PRO A 102 -7.57 6.62 11.02
CA PRO A 102 -7.43 5.49 10.11
C PRO A 102 -8.05 5.88 8.76
N PHE A 103 -7.20 5.84 7.74
CA PHE A 103 -7.57 6.06 6.35
C PHE A 103 -6.86 4.99 5.54
N GLN A 104 -7.63 4.27 4.74
CA GLN A 104 -7.12 3.24 3.84
C GLN A 104 -7.87 3.36 2.53
N HIS A 105 -7.13 3.38 1.42
CA HIS A 105 -7.70 3.48 0.09
C HIS A 105 -6.92 2.53 -0.81
N ILE A 106 -7.63 1.62 -1.48
CA ILE A 106 -7.05 0.60 -2.35
C ILE A 106 -7.46 0.91 -3.79
N GLU A 107 -6.46 1.09 -4.64
CA GLU A 107 -6.59 1.19 -6.09
C GLU A 107 -6.14 -0.14 -6.70
N TRP A 108 -7.09 -0.86 -7.30
CA TRP A 108 -6.82 -2.13 -7.97
C TRP A 108 -6.40 -1.89 -9.42
N LYS A 109 -5.55 -2.79 -9.95
CA LYS A 109 -5.24 -2.87 -11.38
C LYS A 109 -6.54 -3.09 -12.18
N GLN A 110 -6.73 -2.31 -13.23
CA GLN A 110 -7.86 -2.37 -14.17
C GLN A 110 -7.40 -2.64 -15.59
#